data_AF-A0A376KRF8-F1
#
_entry.id   AF-A0A376KRF8-F1
#
_cell.length_a   1.000
_cell.length_b   1.000
_cell.length_c   1.000
_cell.angle_alpha   90.00
_cell.angle_beta   90.00
_cell.angle_gamma   90.00
#
_symmetry.space_group_name_H-M   'P 1'
#
loop_
_entity.id
_entity.type
_entity.pdbx_description
1 polymer ?
#
loop_
_entity_poly.entity_id
_entity_poly.type
_entity_poly.pdbx_seq_one_letter_code
_entity_poly.pdbx_strand_id
1 'polypeptide(L)' 'MACPHIGNGVELGANVIILGDITIGNNVTVGAGSVVLDSVPDNALVVGEKARVKVIK' A
#
# COMPACT_ATOMS: atom_id res chain seq x y z
N MET A 1 2.46 -8.71 -15.51
CA MET A 1 2.39 -8.01 -14.21
C MET A 1 3.72 -7.33 -14.02
N ALA A 2 3.73 -6.00 -13.85
CA ALA A 2 4.93 -5.28 -13.45
C ALA A 2 5.12 -5.40 -11.93
N CYS A 3 6.35 -5.20 -11.47
CA CYS A 3 6.67 -5.15 -10.05
C CYS A 3 6.23 -3.80 -9.45
N PRO A 4 5.79 -3.76 -8.19
CA PRO A 4 5.58 -2.50 -7.48
C PRO A 4 6.88 -1.68 -7.43
N HIS A 5 6.77 -0.37 -7.59
CA HIS A 5 7.88 0.55 -7.36
C HIS A 5 7.78 1.16 -5.97
N ILE A 6 8.88 1.11 -5.21
CA ILE A 6 8.96 1.66 -3.86
C ILE A 6 9.98 2.81 -3.87
N GLY A 7 9.54 3.99 -3.45
CA GLY A 7 10.37 5.18 -3.33
C GLY A 7 11.37 5.12 -2.17
N ASN A 8 12.03 6.24 -1.91
CA ASN A 8 13.04 6.34 -0.86
C ASN A 8 12.41 6.65 0.51
N GLY A 9 13.03 6.17 1.59
CA GLY A 9 12.58 6.46 2.96
C GLY A 9 11.23 5.83 3.32
N VAL A 10 10.86 4.72 2.66
CA VAL A 10 9.60 4.02 2.93
C VAL A 10 9.76 3.09 4.13
N GLU A 11 8.85 3.18 5.08
CA GLU A 11 8.75 2.27 6.23
C GLU A 11 7.63 1.26 5.98
N LEU A 12 7.95 -0.03 5.98
CA LEU A 12 6.98 -1.12 5.83
C LEU A 12 6.83 -1.87 7.15
N GLY A 13 5.63 -1.84 7.71
CA GLY A 13 5.27 -2.64 8.86
C GLY A 13 5.30 -4.15 8.57
N ALA A 14 5.25 -4.96 9.63
CA ALA A 14 5.23 -6.41 9.50
C ALA A 14 3.99 -6.88 8.70
N ASN A 15 4.19 -7.90 7.87
CA ASN A 15 3.12 -8.55 7.10
C ASN A 15 2.31 -7.58 6.19
N VAL A 16 2.99 -6.65 5.53
CA VAL A 16 2.39 -5.79 4.50
C VAL A 16 2.32 -6.53 3.16
N ILE A 17 1.22 -6.35 2.43
CA ILE A 17 1.01 -6.87 1.08
C ILE A 17 0.89 -5.67 0.12
N ILE A 18 1.79 -5.59 -0.87
CA ILE A 18 1.76 -4.59 -1.93
C ILE A 18 1.56 -5.34 -3.24
N LEU A 19 0.48 -5.04 -3.96
CA LEU A 19 0.07 -5.84 -5.11
C LEU A 19 -0.22 -4.99 -6.33
N GLY A 20 0.42 -5.35 -7.45
CA GLY A 20 0.17 -4.79 -8.78
C GLY A 20 1.26 -3.84 -9.27
N ASP A 21 0.98 -3.24 -10.42
CA ASP A 21 1.80 -2.20 -11.03
C ASP A 21 1.47 -0.84 -10.39
N ILE A 22 1.91 -0.67 -9.14
CA ILE A 22 1.66 0.52 -8.34
C ILE A 22 2.95 1.15 -7.85
N THR A 23 2.90 2.45 -7.60
CA THR A 23 4.03 3.21 -7.07
C THR A 23 3.74 3.64 -5.65
N ILE A 24 4.67 3.36 -4.74
CA ILE A 24 4.74 3.95 -3.41
C ILE A 24 5.72 5.11 -3.49
N GLY A 25 5.26 6.31 -3.14
CA GLY A 25 6.07 7.53 -3.12
C GLY A 25 7.19 7.51 -2.06
N ASN A 26 7.89 8.62 -1.96
CA ASN A 26 8.97 8.82 -0.98
C ASN A 26 8.40 9.12 0.42
N ASN A 27 9.12 8.76 1.48
CA ASN A 27 8.76 9.03 2.88
C ASN A 27 7.36 8.51 3.27
N VAL A 28 6.98 7.35 2.74
CA VAL A 28 5.68 6.72 3.04
C VAL A 28 5.84 5.74 4.20
N THR A 29 4.90 5.75 5.14
CA THR A 29 4.79 4.72 6.18
C THR A 29 3.60 3.81 5.87
N VAL A 30 3.81 2.50 5.82
CA VAL A 30 2.76 1.49 5.66
C VAL A 30 2.63 0.69 6.94
N GLY A 31 1.48 0.79 7.60
CA GLY A 31 1.19 0.09 8.85
C GLY A 31 1.18 -1.43 8.69
N ALA A 32 1.49 -2.15 9.77
CA ALA A 32 1.49 -3.61 9.78
C ALA A 32 0.14 -4.21 9.35
N GLY A 33 0.17 -5.31 8.60
CA GLY A 33 -1.03 -5.98 8.09
C GLY A 33 -1.77 -5.25 6.97
N SER A 34 -1.24 -4.15 6.43
CA SER A 34 -1.92 -3.40 5.38
C SER A 34 -1.85 -4.09 4.02
N VAL A 35 -2.93 -3.97 3.24
CA VAL A 35 -3.01 -4.44 1.85
C VAL A 35 -3.14 -3.24 0.92
N VAL A 36 -2.10 -3.00 0.13
CA VAL A 36 -1.98 -1.81 -0.74
C VAL A 36 -2.23 -2.22 -2.19
N LEU A 37 -3.31 -1.69 -2.76
CA LEU A 37 -3.79 -2.01 -4.11
C LEU A 37 -3.74 -0.83 -5.08
N ASP A 38 -3.45 0.37 -4.59
CA ASP A 38 -3.44 1.60 -5.38
C ASP A 38 -2.15 2.37 -5.07
N SER A 39 -1.67 3.15 -6.05
CA SER A 39 -0.48 3.99 -5.87
C SER A 39 -0.66 4.99 -4.72
N VAL A 40 0.44 5.25 -4.03
CA VAL A 40 0.50 6.06 -2.81
C VAL A 40 1.43 7.26 -3.07
N PRO A 41 0.98 8.50 -2.82
CA PRO A 41 1.81 9.68 -3.01
C PRO A 41 2.90 9.82 -1.93
N ASP A 42 3.87 10.70 -2.17
CA ASP A 42 4.94 11.04 -1.22
C ASP A 42 4.38 11.55 0.13
N ASN A 43 5.11 11.28 1.22
CA ASN A 43 4.81 11.70 2.60
C ASN A 43 3.43 11.22 3.12
N ALA A 44 2.99 10.04 2.69
CA ALA A 44 1.70 9.48 3.07
C ALA A 44 1.81 8.39 4.16
N LEU A 45 0.73 8.20 4.91
CA LEU A 45 0.54 7.07 5.83
C LEU A 45 -0.55 6.15 5.28
N VAL A 46 -0.21 4.87 5.11
CA VAL A 46 -1.12 3.82 4.65
C VAL A 46 -1.42 2.89 5.82
N VAL A 47 -2.68 2.72 6.17
CA VAL A 47 -3.12 1.83 7.26
C VAL A 47 -4.38 1.06 6.86
N GLY A 48 -4.52 -0.14 7.42
CA GLY A 48 -5.71 -0.97 7.27
C GLY A 48 -5.67 -1.93 6.08
N GLU A 49 -6.62 -2.86 6.07
CA GLU A 49 -6.74 -3.90 5.06
C GLU A 49 -7.73 -3.45 3.96
N LYS A 50 -7.31 -3.36 2.69
CA LYS A 50 -8.23 -3.03 1.59
C LYS A 50 -9.11 -4.23 1.23
N ALA A 51 -10.21 -4.37 1.95
CA ALA A 51 -11.35 -5.19 1.57
C ALA A 51 -12.36 -4.38 0.74
N ARG A 52 -13.10 -5.10 -0.11
CA ARG A 52 -13.83 -4.55 -1.27
C ARG A 52 -15.34 -4.41 -1.03
N VAL A 53 -15.98 -3.88 -2.07
CA VAL A 53 -17.41 -3.61 -2.20
C VAL A 53 -18.26 -4.85 -1.90
N LYS A 54 -19.30 -4.65 -1.10
CA LYS A 54 -20.31 -5.66 -0.78
C LYS A 54 -21.70 -5.05 -0.98
N VAL A 55 -22.51 -5.63 -1.86
CA VAL A 55 -23.96 -5.38 -1.91
C VAL A 55 -24.63 -6.61 -1.33
N ILE A 56 -25.17 -6.47 -0.13
CA ILE A 56 -25.95 -7.51 0.54
C ILE A 56 -27.42 -7.18 0.26
N LYS A 57 -28.14 -8.08 -0.40
CA LYS A 57 -29.61 -8.06 -0.48
C LYS A 57 -30.19 -8.79 0.72
#